data_AF-A0A662FT16-F1
#
_entry.id   AF-A0A662FT16-F1
#
_cell.length_a   1.000
_cell.length_b   1.000
_cell.length_c   1.000
_cell.angle_alpha   90.00
_cell.angle_beta   90.00
_cell.angle_gamma   90.00
#
_symmetry.space_group_name_H-M   'P 1'
#
loop_
_entity.id
_entity.type
_entity.pdbx_description
1 polymer ?
#
loop_
_entity_poly.entity_id
_entity_poly.type
_entity_poly.pdbx_seq_one_letter_code
_entity_poly.pdbx_strand_id
1 'polypeptide(L)'
;VTRVEDISPEVLGSAELVEERKVADEKMVFVEGCPNPKAVTILLRGGAEHIVDEAERAIHDALSVVRNVIREPKIVSGGGAVEIELALKLREYSKTLPSKEQLAVLKYAEALENIAAILAQNIGLEPVDVIADLKKAHAEGKKWIGINAFTGKIEDMMEAGVIEPASVKKQVLKSATEAAIMILRIDDIIAASPPKEKEREKEGGRGGGMNF
;
A
#
# COMPACT_ATOMS: atom_id res chain seq x y z
N VAL A 1 -11.91 -32.31 15.47
CA VAL A 1 -11.72 -33.49 16.35
C VAL A 1 -10.96 -33.03 17.58
N THR A 2 -11.49 -33.26 18.77
CA THR A 2 -10.87 -32.86 20.04
C THR A 2 -10.49 -34.05 20.92
N ARG A 3 -11.02 -35.26 20.64
CA ARG A 3 -10.65 -36.52 21.31
C ARG A 3 -10.20 -37.55 20.27
N VAL A 4 -9.27 -38.43 20.65
CA VAL A 4 -8.74 -39.48 19.78
C VAL A 4 -9.82 -40.45 19.31
N GLU A 5 -10.80 -40.73 20.17
CA GLU A 5 -11.96 -41.57 19.87
C GLU A 5 -12.86 -41.03 18.75
N ASP A 6 -12.80 -39.72 18.49
CA ASP A 6 -13.60 -39.04 17.48
C ASP A 6 -12.91 -39.02 16.09
N ILE A 7 -11.80 -39.76 15.90
CA ILE A 7 -11.11 -39.89 14.61
C ILE A 7 -11.86 -40.88 13.71
N SER A 8 -12.32 -40.41 12.56
CA SER A 8 -12.91 -41.20 11.48
C SER A 8 -12.12 -41.01 10.17
N PRO A 9 -12.26 -41.89 9.17
CA PRO A 9 -11.64 -41.69 7.85
C PRO A 9 -12.00 -40.36 7.18
N GLU A 10 -13.16 -39.79 7.51
CA GLU A 10 -13.69 -38.55 6.93
C GLU A 10 -12.95 -37.30 7.41
N VAL A 11 -12.30 -37.35 8.58
CA VAL A 11 -11.55 -36.22 9.14
C VAL A 11 -10.06 -36.25 8.77
N LEU A 12 -9.61 -37.32 8.08
CA LEU A 12 -8.21 -37.48 7.68
C LEU A 12 -7.97 -36.84 6.31
N GLY A 13 -6.98 -35.95 6.24
CA GLY A 13 -6.50 -35.38 4.97
C GLY A 13 -5.62 -36.36 4.18
N SER A 14 -5.37 -36.03 2.92
CA SER A 14 -4.43 -36.74 2.06
C SER A 14 -3.43 -35.78 1.44
N ALA A 15 -2.21 -36.28 1.21
CA ALA A 15 -1.12 -35.58 0.55
C ALA A 15 -0.30 -36.60 -0.25
N GLU A 16 0.31 -36.17 -1.35
CA GLU A 16 1.18 -37.02 -2.17
C GLU A 16 2.50 -37.32 -1.45
N LEU A 17 3.01 -36.34 -0.69
CA LEU A 17 4.28 -36.45 0.01
C LEU A 17 4.18 -35.90 1.43
N VAL A 18 4.66 -36.69 2.40
CA VAL A 18 4.88 -36.26 3.78
C VAL A 18 6.27 -36.72 4.18
N GLU A 19 7.20 -35.78 4.38
CA GLU A 19 8.57 -36.11 4.78
C GLU A 19 9.20 -35.06 5.71
N GLU A 20 10.11 -35.52 6.58
CA GLU A 20 10.96 -34.65 7.38
C GLU A 20 12.22 -34.30 6.56
N ARG A 21 12.41 -33.01 6.27
CA ARG A 21 13.64 -32.50 5.65
C ARG A 21 14.38 -31.63 6.67
N LYS A 22 15.71 -31.75 6.70
CA LYS A 22 16.56 -30.78 7.42
C LYS A 22 16.76 -29.56 6.52
N VAL A 23 16.32 -28.39 6.97
CA VAL A 23 16.54 -27.10 6.30
C VAL A 23 17.40 -26.24 7.22
N ALA A 24 18.61 -25.91 6.77
CA ALA A 24 19.65 -25.35 7.62
C ALA A 24 19.91 -26.27 8.84
N ASP A 25 19.72 -25.77 10.06
CA ASP A 25 19.90 -26.53 11.30
C ASP A 25 18.60 -27.03 11.94
N GLU A 26 17.47 -26.81 11.27
CA GLU A 26 16.15 -27.20 11.76
C GLU A 26 15.57 -28.37 10.97
N LYS A 27 14.82 -29.23 11.67
CA LYS A 27 14.03 -30.30 11.07
C LYS A 27 12.62 -29.79 10.84
N MET A 28 12.15 -29.86 9.60
CA MET A 28 10.83 -29.38 9.21
C MET A 28 10.08 -30.52 8.50
N VAL A 29 8.77 -30.61 8.75
CA VAL A 29 7.90 -31.57 8.06
C VAL A 29 7.25 -30.88 6.86
N PHE A 30 7.46 -31.44 5.67
CA PHE A 30 6.87 -30.98 4.43
C PHE A 30 5.67 -31.87 4.09
N VAL A 31 4.52 -31.24 3.86
CA VAL A 31 3.29 -31.88 3.40
C VAL A 31 2.97 -31.27 2.03
N GLU A 32 3.23 -32.01 0.96
CA GLU A 32 3.18 -31.53 -0.42
C GLU A 32 2.20 -32.37 -1.27
N GLY A 33 1.67 -31.76 -2.34
CA GLY A 33 0.72 -32.43 -3.24
C GLY A 33 -0.66 -32.70 -2.61
N CYS A 34 -1.14 -31.82 -1.73
CA CYS A 34 -2.49 -31.93 -1.19
C CYS A 34 -3.55 -31.69 -2.29
N PRO A 35 -4.65 -32.47 -2.36
CA PRO A 35 -5.74 -32.20 -3.30
C PRO A 35 -6.49 -30.91 -2.96
N ASN A 36 -6.55 -29.95 -3.89
CA ASN A 36 -7.28 -28.67 -3.75
C ASN A 36 -6.99 -27.94 -2.41
N PRO A 37 -5.72 -27.60 -2.13
CA PRO A 37 -5.34 -27.03 -0.85
C PRO A 37 -5.95 -25.63 -0.69
N LYS A 38 -6.60 -25.38 0.46
CA LYS A 38 -7.15 -24.05 0.81
C LYS A 38 -6.13 -23.12 1.46
N ALA A 39 -5.01 -23.68 1.91
CA ALA A 39 -3.86 -22.96 2.43
C ALA A 39 -2.60 -23.58 1.82
N VAL A 40 -1.66 -22.73 1.41
CA VAL A 40 -0.36 -23.12 0.87
C VAL A 40 0.72 -22.33 1.60
N THR A 41 1.90 -22.92 1.73
CA THR A 41 3.04 -22.29 2.39
C THR A 41 4.14 -22.04 1.37
N ILE A 42 4.68 -20.82 1.37
CA ILE A 42 5.88 -20.45 0.61
C ILE A 42 7.02 -20.34 1.62
N LEU A 43 8.01 -21.24 1.53
CA LEU A 43 9.18 -21.21 2.40
C LEU A 43 10.23 -20.26 1.82
N LEU A 44 10.51 -19.16 2.52
CA LEU A 44 11.55 -18.20 2.16
C LEU A 44 12.84 -18.53 2.89
N ARG A 45 13.97 -18.38 2.18
CA ARG A 45 15.31 -18.58 2.73
C ARG A 45 16.20 -17.44 2.27
N GLY A 46 16.96 -16.87 3.20
CA GLY A 46 17.88 -15.77 2.94
C GLY A 46 19.09 -15.85 3.88
N GLY A 47 20.17 -15.17 3.50
CA GLY A 47 21.42 -15.14 4.28
C GLY A 47 21.36 -14.25 5.52
N ALA A 48 20.34 -13.38 5.61
CA ALA A 48 20.12 -12.49 6.75
C ALA A 48 18.61 -12.25 6.92
N GLU A 49 18.19 -12.06 8.18
CA GLU A 49 16.77 -11.88 8.56
C GLU A 49 16.11 -10.73 7.78
N HIS A 50 16.74 -9.55 7.74
CA HIS A 50 16.22 -8.39 7.01
C HIS A 50 15.98 -8.63 5.51
N ILE A 51 16.72 -9.56 4.88
CA ILE A 51 16.50 -9.92 3.47
C ILE A 51 15.24 -10.79 3.33
N VAL A 52 15.04 -11.71 4.28
CA VAL A 52 13.85 -12.57 4.31
C VAL A 52 12.61 -11.74 4.59
N ASP A 53 12.67 -10.79 5.52
CA ASP A 53 11.57 -9.88 5.84
C ASP A 53 11.16 -9.06 4.61
N GLU A 54 12.12 -8.55 3.84
CA GLU A 54 11.83 -7.81 2.62
C GLU A 54 11.24 -8.71 1.52
N ALA A 55 11.74 -9.94 1.39
CA ALA A 55 11.19 -10.91 0.45
C ALA A 55 9.74 -11.30 0.81
N GLU A 56 9.45 -11.47 2.10
CA GLU A 56 8.08 -11.73 2.59
C GLU A 56 7.15 -10.58 2.23
N ARG A 57 7.56 -9.33 2.50
CA ARG A 57 6.80 -8.12 2.14
C ARG A 57 6.53 -8.06 0.64
N ALA A 58 7.56 -8.25 -0.19
CA ALA A 58 7.43 -8.21 -1.64
C ALA A 58 6.46 -9.27 -2.18
N ILE A 59 6.52 -10.49 -1.63
CA ILE A 59 5.60 -11.58 -2.02
C ILE A 59 4.18 -11.28 -1.57
N HIS A 60 3.99 -10.77 -0.35
CA HIS A 60 2.69 -10.37 0.15
C HIS A 60 2.05 -9.30 -0.74
N ASP A 61 2.83 -8.31 -1.18
CA ASP A 61 2.36 -7.24 -2.07
C ASP A 61 2.00 -7.78 -3.46
N ALA A 62 2.85 -8.64 -4.04
CA ALA A 62 2.56 -9.29 -5.31
C ALA A 62 1.27 -10.12 -5.26
N LEU A 63 1.08 -10.93 -4.21
CA LEU A 63 -0.14 -11.71 -4.01
C LEU A 63 -1.37 -10.82 -3.82
N SER A 64 -1.22 -9.70 -3.11
CA SER A 64 -2.30 -8.72 -2.91
C SER A 64 -2.72 -8.06 -4.23
N VAL A 65 -1.76 -7.71 -5.10
CA VAL A 65 -2.02 -7.19 -6.44
C VAL A 65 -2.76 -8.23 -7.28
N VAL A 66 -2.26 -9.46 -7.35
CA VAL A 66 -2.89 -10.56 -8.11
C VAL A 66 -4.31 -10.81 -7.62
N ARG A 67 -4.53 -10.86 -6.30
CA ARG A 67 -5.87 -10.98 -5.70
C ARG A 67 -6.80 -9.86 -6.16
N ASN A 68 -6.33 -8.63 -6.20
CA ASN A 68 -7.15 -7.48 -6.60
C ASN A 68 -7.55 -7.57 -8.09
N VAL A 69 -6.65 -8.02 -8.97
CA VAL A 69 -6.93 -8.24 -10.40
C VAL A 69 -7.91 -9.40 -10.61
N ILE A 70 -7.79 -10.49 -9.84
CA ILE A 70 -8.73 -11.61 -9.90
C ILE A 70 -10.15 -11.16 -9.48
N ARG A 71 -10.25 -10.27 -8.49
CA ARG A 71 -11.54 -9.75 -8.00
C ARG A 71 -12.17 -8.71 -8.95
N GLU A 72 -11.37 -7.78 -9.46
CA GLU A 72 -11.78 -6.79 -10.46
C GLU A 72 -10.79 -6.81 -11.62
N PRO A 73 -11.11 -7.45 -12.76
CA PRO A 73 -10.19 -7.66 -13.88
C PRO A 73 -10.06 -6.39 -14.74
N LYS A 74 -9.63 -5.30 -14.12
CA LYS A 74 -9.36 -4.01 -14.75
C LYS A 74 -7.98 -3.54 -14.33
N ILE A 75 -7.15 -3.25 -15.32
CA ILE A 75 -5.79 -2.77 -15.15
C ILE A 75 -5.62 -1.41 -15.81
N VAL A 76 -4.59 -0.69 -15.37
CA VAL A 76 -4.14 0.57 -15.95
C VAL A 76 -2.61 0.59 -16.00
N SER A 77 -2.06 1.52 -16.78
CA SER A 77 -0.62 1.77 -16.85
C SER A 77 -0.06 2.25 -15.51
N GLY A 78 1.12 1.79 -15.14
CA GLY A 78 1.88 2.32 -14.01
C GLY A 78 2.72 3.56 -14.36
N GLY A 79 3.77 3.80 -13.58
CA GLY A 79 4.80 4.81 -13.87
C GLY A 79 4.32 6.27 -13.82
N GLY A 80 3.25 6.56 -13.09
CA GLY A 80 2.66 7.91 -13.04
C GLY A 80 1.83 8.30 -14.26
N ALA A 81 1.71 7.43 -15.28
CA ALA A 81 0.97 7.73 -16.51
C ALA A 81 -0.51 8.03 -16.23
N VAL A 82 -1.15 7.26 -15.35
CA VAL A 82 -2.56 7.44 -14.99
C VAL A 82 -2.78 8.78 -14.31
N GLU A 83 -1.89 9.17 -13.41
CA GLU A 83 -1.96 10.44 -12.69
C GLU A 83 -1.83 11.63 -13.64
N ILE A 84 -0.92 11.56 -14.62
CA ILE A 84 -0.78 12.58 -15.68
C ILE A 84 -2.03 12.65 -16.56
N GLU A 85 -2.55 11.51 -17.01
CA GLU A 85 -3.76 11.45 -17.83
C GLU A 85 -4.98 12.03 -17.10
N LEU A 86 -5.12 11.72 -15.80
CA LEU A 86 -6.17 12.29 -14.95
C LEU A 86 -5.98 13.79 -14.77
N ALA A 87 -4.75 14.27 -14.54
CA ALA A 87 -4.46 15.70 -14.41
C ALA A 87 -4.85 16.48 -15.67
N LEU A 88 -4.57 15.95 -16.88
CA LEU A 88 -5.00 16.58 -18.13
C LEU A 88 -6.51 16.64 -18.26
N LYS A 89 -7.22 15.54 -17.97
CA LYS A 89 -8.70 15.53 -18.02
C LYS A 89 -9.32 16.48 -17.00
N LEU A 90 -8.76 16.57 -15.81
CA LEU A 90 -9.21 17.50 -14.78
C LEU A 90 -9.00 18.95 -15.19
N ARG A 91 -7.90 19.27 -15.90
CA ARG A 91 -7.71 20.61 -16.45
C ARG A 91 -8.73 20.96 -17.51
N GLU A 92 -9.07 20.03 -18.40
CA GLU A 92 -10.15 20.25 -19.37
C GLU A 92 -11.50 20.43 -18.68
N TYR A 93 -11.80 19.59 -17.68
CA TYR A 93 -13.00 19.73 -16.85
C TYR A 93 -13.05 21.07 -16.10
N SER A 94 -11.92 21.58 -15.61
CA SER A 94 -11.87 22.86 -14.90
C SER A 94 -12.38 24.03 -15.74
N LYS A 95 -12.22 23.98 -17.08
CA LYS A 95 -12.67 25.03 -18.01
C LYS A 95 -14.19 25.14 -18.08
N THR A 96 -14.92 24.10 -17.65
CA THR A 96 -16.39 24.10 -17.63
C THR A 96 -16.96 24.61 -16.31
N LEU A 97 -16.11 25.00 -15.35
CA LEU A 97 -16.53 25.35 -13.99
C LEU A 97 -16.43 26.86 -13.71
N PRO A 98 -17.21 27.37 -12.72
CA PRO A 98 -17.07 28.73 -12.21
C PRO A 98 -15.72 28.97 -11.53
N SER A 99 -15.33 30.25 -11.39
CA SER A 99 -13.95 30.65 -11.02
C SER A 99 -13.37 29.98 -9.77
N LYS A 100 -14.11 29.87 -8.66
CA LYS A 100 -13.59 29.28 -7.41
C LYS A 100 -13.40 27.77 -7.51
N GLU A 101 -14.36 27.06 -8.11
CA GLU A 101 -14.30 25.62 -8.29
C GLU A 101 -13.23 25.25 -9.32
N GLN A 102 -13.10 26.05 -10.39
CA GLN A 102 -12.04 25.93 -11.38
C GLN A 102 -10.65 25.92 -10.72
N LEU A 103 -10.37 26.88 -9.82
CA LEU A 103 -9.08 26.95 -9.12
C LEU A 103 -8.81 25.70 -8.27
N ALA A 104 -9.83 25.19 -7.57
CA ALA A 104 -9.70 23.98 -6.76
C ALA A 104 -9.38 22.74 -7.62
N VAL A 105 -10.08 22.57 -8.75
CA VAL A 105 -9.84 21.46 -9.69
C VAL A 105 -8.45 21.56 -10.32
N LEU A 106 -7.99 22.77 -10.68
CA LEU A 106 -6.64 22.98 -11.18
C LEU A 106 -5.57 22.58 -10.17
N LYS A 107 -5.76 22.91 -8.89
CA LYS A 107 -4.84 22.52 -7.81
C LYS A 107 -4.88 21.02 -7.51
N TYR A 108 -6.03 20.38 -7.62
CA TYR A 108 -6.12 18.93 -7.52
C TYR A 108 -5.39 18.24 -8.68
N ALA A 109 -5.50 18.76 -9.92
CA ALA A 109 -4.75 18.26 -11.06
C ALA A 109 -3.23 18.39 -10.88
N GLU A 110 -2.75 19.52 -10.36
CA GLU A 110 -1.33 19.74 -10.02
C GLU A 110 -0.85 18.76 -8.94
N ALA A 111 -1.69 18.47 -7.93
CA ALA A 111 -1.36 17.49 -6.90
C ALA A 111 -1.18 16.05 -7.46
N LEU A 112 -1.94 15.68 -8.51
CA LEU A 112 -1.74 14.39 -9.18
C LEU A 112 -0.41 14.35 -9.95
N GLU A 113 -0.02 15.43 -10.63
CA GLU A 113 1.27 15.50 -11.34
C GLU A 113 2.45 15.35 -10.38
N ASN A 114 2.32 15.83 -9.14
CA ASN A 114 3.36 15.67 -8.13
C ASN A 114 3.70 14.21 -7.83
N ILE A 115 2.78 13.26 -8.03
CA ILE A 115 3.09 11.83 -7.86
C ILE A 115 4.16 11.38 -8.86
N ALA A 116 4.01 11.77 -10.13
CA ALA A 116 5.01 11.49 -11.16
C ALA A 116 6.29 12.30 -10.95
N ALA A 117 6.19 13.54 -10.46
CA ALA A 117 7.35 14.38 -10.17
C ALA A 117 8.22 13.79 -9.05
N ILE A 118 7.60 13.29 -7.97
CA ILE A 118 8.28 12.62 -6.87
C ILE A 118 8.92 11.31 -7.37
N LEU A 119 8.23 10.55 -8.22
CA LEU A 119 8.80 9.35 -8.83
C LEU A 119 10.05 9.70 -9.65
N ALA A 120 9.99 10.74 -10.49
CA ALA A 120 11.13 11.23 -11.28
C ALA A 120 12.31 11.61 -10.38
N GLN A 121 12.04 12.36 -9.31
CA GLN A 121 13.05 12.79 -8.35
C GLN A 121 13.74 11.60 -7.66
N ASN A 122 12.96 10.59 -7.24
CA ASN A 122 13.48 9.41 -6.55
C ASN A 122 14.44 8.59 -7.41
N ILE A 123 14.29 8.64 -8.74
CA ILE A 123 15.18 7.95 -9.69
C ILE A 123 16.25 8.86 -10.29
N GLY A 124 16.38 10.10 -9.79
CA GLY A 124 17.43 11.05 -10.18
C GLY A 124 17.19 11.78 -11.50
N LEU A 125 15.95 11.81 -12.01
CA LEU A 125 15.58 12.61 -13.17
C LEU A 125 15.14 14.02 -12.76
N GLU A 126 15.28 14.99 -13.66
CA GLU A 126 14.80 16.36 -13.46
C GLU A 126 13.26 16.41 -13.57
N PRO A 127 12.52 16.68 -12.48
CA PRO A 127 11.06 16.54 -12.48
C PRO A 127 10.35 17.47 -13.46
N VAL A 128 10.87 18.69 -13.65
CA VAL A 128 10.25 19.69 -14.54
C VAL A 128 10.24 19.20 -15.99
N ASP A 129 11.38 18.69 -16.46
CA ASP A 129 11.53 18.18 -17.82
C ASP A 129 10.67 16.94 -18.05
N VAL A 130 10.70 15.99 -17.10
CA VAL A 130 9.92 14.76 -17.18
C VAL A 130 8.42 15.04 -17.23
N ILE A 131 7.92 15.92 -16.38
CA ILE A 131 6.49 16.29 -16.37
C ILE A 131 6.09 16.98 -17.68
N ALA A 132 6.95 17.84 -18.23
CA ALA A 132 6.68 18.50 -19.51
C ALA A 132 6.58 17.46 -20.66
N ASP A 133 7.51 16.51 -20.71
CA ASP A 133 7.54 15.45 -21.73
C ASP A 133 6.35 14.50 -21.61
N LEU A 134 5.98 14.07 -20.39
CA LEU A 134 4.80 13.25 -20.14
C LEU A 134 3.52 13.96 -20.61
N LYS A 135 3.35 15.24 -20.26
CA LYS A 135 2.16 16.02 -20.68
C LYS A 135 2.08 16.17 -22.18
N LYS A 136 3.21 16.40 -22.84
CA LYS A 136 3.27 16.45 -24.30
C LYS A 136 2.83 15.13 -24.92
N ALA A 137 3.40 14.01 -24.46
CA ALA A 137 3.05 12.68 -24.96
C ALA A 137 1.57 12.35 -24.77
N HIS A 138 1.01 12.65 -23.60
CA HIS A 138 -0.40 12.41 -23.32
C HIS A 138 -1.33 13.34 -24.12
N ALA A 139 -0.96 14.60 -24.34
CA ALA A 139 -1.71 15.51 -25.21
C ALA A 139 -1.75 15.02 -26.67
N GLU A 140 -0.74 14.27 -27.11
CA GLU A 140 -0.70 13.57 -28.41
C GLU A 140 -1.52 12.25 -28.42
N GLY A 141 -2.22 11.93 -27.32
CA GLY A 141 -3.06 10.74 -27.18
C GLY A 141 -2.33 9.48 -26.67
N LYS A 142 -1.05 9.58 -26.32
CA LYS A 142 -0.24 8.46 -25.82
C LYS A 142 -0.43 8.30 -24.30
N LYS A 143 -1.63 7.89 -23.89
CA LYS A 143 -2.08 7.83 -22.49
C LYS A 143 -1.35 6.83 -21.57
N TRP A 144 -0.51 5.96 -22.11
CA TRP A 144 0.23 4.92 -21.36
C TRP A 144 1.72 5.24 -21.21
N ILE A 145 2.14 6.41 -21.66
CA ILE A 145 3.50 6.86 -21.51
C ILE A 145 3.74 7.24 -20.06
N GLY A 146 4.68 6.58 -19.40
CA GLY A 146 5.00 6.82 -18.00
C GLY A 146 6.49 6.76 -17.75
N ILE A 147 6.87 6.93 -16.48
CA ILE A 147 8.25 6.86 -16.03
C ILE A 147 8.57 5.41 -15.69
N ASN A 148 9.51 4.82 -16.41
CA ASN A 148 10.07 3.53 -16.04
C ASN A 148 11.27 3.71 -15.12
N ALA A 149 11.09 3.35 -13.85
CA ALA A 149 12.11 3.45 -12.82
C ALA A 149 13.34 2.56 -13.07
N PHE A 150 13.21 1.47 -13.83
CA PHE A 150 14.32 0.56 -14.13
C PHE A 150 15.21 1.08 -15.26
N THR A 151 14.61 1.70 -16.28
CA THR A 151 15.34 2.21 -17.45
C THR A 151 15.71 3.69 -17.30
N GLY A 152 15.06 4.41 -16.38
CA GLY A 152 15.22 5.85 -16.19
C GLY A 152 14.64 6.67 -17.36
N LYS A 153 13.71 6.09 -18.13
CA LYS A 153 13.17 6.70 -19.35
C LYS A 153 11.66 6.83 -19.30
N ILE A 154 11.16 7.73 -20.13
CA ILE A 154 9.74 7.85 -20.44
C ILE A 154 9.42 6.89 -21.60
N GLU A 155 8.53 5.93 -21.38
CA GLU A 155 8.15 4.92 -22.38
C GLU A 155 6.75 4.38 -22.15
N ASP A 156 6.24 3.55 -23.06
CA ASP A 156 4.93 2.92 -22.90
C ASP A 156 5.00 1.85 -21.81
N MET A 157 4.36 2.11 -20.68
CA MET A 157 4.44 1.23 -19.52
C MET A 157 3.61 -0.04 -19.70
N MET A 158 2.60 -0.03 -20.58
CA MET A 158 1.85 -1.24 -20.91
C MET A 158 2.73 -2.19 -21.70
N GLU A 159 3.51 -1.68 -22.66
CA GLU A 159 4.50 -2.47 -23.40
C GLU A 159 5.65 -2.94 -22.50
N ALA A 160 6.08 -2.10 -21.55
CA ALA A 160 7.09 -2.47 -20.54
C ALA A 160 6.57 -3.47 -19.48
N GLY A 161 5.28 -3.83 -19.51
CA GLY A 161 4.66 -4.76 -18.56
C GLY A 161 4.44 -4.20 -17.16
N VAL A 162 4.56 -2.88 -16.98
CA VAL A 162 4.34 -2.21 -15.69
C VAL A 162 2.89 -1.75 -15.61
N ILE A 163 2.07 -2.62 -15.01
CA ILE A 163 0.63 -2.44 -14.89
C ILE A 163 0.19 -2.41 -13.43
N GLU A 164 -0.91 -1.71 -13.15
CA GLU A 164 -1.50 -1.60 -11.83
C GLU A 164 -3.00 -1.93 -11.85
N PRO A 165 -3.57 -2.52 -10.78
CA PRO A 165 -5.01 -2.73 -10.70
C PRO A 165 -5.76 -1.40 -10.63
N ALA A 166 -6.77 -1.23 -11.47
CA ALA A 166 -7.59 -0.01 -11.49
C ALA A 166 -8.32 0.21 -10.15
N SER A 167 -8.68 -0.88 -9.46
CA SER A 167 -9.32 -0.84 -8.14
C SER A 167 -8.44 -0.17 -7.09
N VAL A 168 -7.12 -0.42 -7.12
CA VAL A 168 -6.15 0.22 -6.21
C VAL A 168 -6.10 1.72 -6.46
N LYS A 169 -5.99 2.16 -7.72
CA LYS A 169 -5.97 3.60 -8.06
C LYS A 169 -7.23 4.33 -7.60
N LYS A 170 -8.40 3.75 -7.82
CA LYS A 170 -9.68 4.33 -7.33
C LYS A 170 -9.67 4.49 -5.82
N GLN A 171 -9.23 3.47 -5.09
CA GLN A 171 -9.22 3.49 -3.63
C GLN A 171 -8.20 4.51 -3.10
N VAL A 172 -7.00 4.57 -3.69
CA VAL A 172 -5.96 5.54 -3.31
C VAL A 172 -6.47 6.97 -3.47
N LEU A 173 -7.04 7.30 -4.63
CA LEU A 173 -7.58 8.65 -4.87
C LEU A 173 -8.73 8.99 -3.92
N LYS A 174 -9.64 8.04 -3.68
CA LYS A 174 -10.76 8.22 -2.75
C LYS A 174 -10.26 8.48 -1.33
N SER A 175 -9.43 7.60 -0.80
CA SER A 175 -8.95 7.70 0.59
C SER A 175 -8.06 8.93 0.80
N ALA A 176 -7.18 9.26 -0.14
CA ALA A 176 -6.36 10.48 -0.07
C ALA A 176 -7.22 11.75 -0.08
N THR A 177 -8.25 11.79 -0.93
CA THR A 177 -9.18 12.93 -1.00
C THR A 177 -10.00 13.06 0.28
N GLU A 178 -10.53 11.95 0.80
CA GLU A 178 -11.27 11.95 2.08
C GLU A 178 -10.39 12.45 3.23
N ALA A 179 -9.13 12.01 3.30
CA ALA A 179 -8.17 12.48 4.29
C ALA A 179 -7.88 13.99 4.17
N ALA A 180 -7.65 14.49 2.95
CA ALA A 180 -7.44 15.91 2.73
C ALA A 180 -8.66 16.74 3.14
N ILE A 181 -9.87 16.28 2.80
CA ILE A 181 -11.13 16.93 3.20
C ILE A 181 -11.28 16.95 4.73
N MET A 182 -10.94 15.87 5.42
CA MET A 182 -11.01 15.83 6.89
C MET A 182 -10.15 16.92 7.51
N ILE A 183 -8.92 17.11 7.02
CA ILE A 183 -8.01 18.16 7.52
C ILE A 183 -8.53 19.55 7.16
N LEU A 184 -8.95 19.76 5.91
CA LEU A 184 -9.43 21.06 5.43
C LEU A 184 -10.72 21.55 6.12
N ARG A 185 -11.48 20.64 6.74
CA ARG A 185 -12.69 20.97 7.52
C ARG A 185 -12.41 21.35 8.97
N ILE A 186 -11.18 21.18 9.45
CA ILE A 186 -10.82 21.58 10.81
C ILE A 186 -10.55 23.09 10.79
N ASP A 187 -11.46 23.86 11.38
CA ASP A 187 -11.29 25.31 11.53
C ASP A 187 -10.33 25.64 12.69
N ASP A 188 -10.41 24.91 13.81
CA ASP A 188 -9.61 25.14 15.02
C ASP A 188 -9.18 23.83 15.68
N ILE A 189 -7.93 23.80 16.19
CA ILE A 189 -7.38 22.69 16.99
C ILE A 189 -7.22 23.18 18.42
N ILE A 190 -8.01 22.63 19.35
CA ILE A 190 -7.86 22.92 20.78
C ILE A 190 -7.00 21.82 21.41
N ALA A 191 -5.75 22.16 21.71
CA ALA A 191 -4.86 21.27 22.45
C ALA A 191 -5.20 21.32 23.95
N ALA A 192 -5.61 20.20 24.52
CA ALA A 192 -5.75 20.06 25.97
C ALA A 192 -4.37 19.82 26.60
N SER A 193 -4.01 20.61 27.61
CA SER A 193 -2.83 20.33 28.43
C SER A 193 -3.01 19.00 29.16
N PRO A 194 -1.96 18.17 29.28
CA PRO A 194 -2.04 16.96 30.08
C PRO A 194 -2.48 17.32 31.52
N PRO A 195 -3.33 16.48 32.15
CA PRO A 195 -3.78 16.74 33.51
C PRO A 195 -2.56 16.92 34.42
N LYS A 196 -2.51 18.02 35.16
CA LYS A 196 -1.51 18.16 36.23
C LYS A 196 -1.76 17.03 37.22
N GLU A 197 -0.77 16.16 37.42
CA GLU A 197 -0.79 15.21 38.52
C GLU A 197 -1.01 16.01 39.80
N LYS A 198 -2.09 15.71 40.51
CA LYS A 198 -2.26 16.24 41.87
C LYS A 198 -1.14 15.62 42.69
N GLU A 199 -0.17 16.43 43.10
CA GLU A 199 0.77 16.05 44.15
C GLU A 199 -0.06 15.48 45.30
N ARG A 200 0.12 14.19 45.60
CA ARG A 200 -0.46 13.61 46.80
C ARG A 200 0.08 14.41 47.96
N GLU A 201 -0.77 15.23 48.58
CA GLU A 201 -0.48 15.83 49.88
C GLU A 201 -0.03 14.69 50.80
N LYS A 202 1.24 14.72 51.19
CA LYS A 202 1.73 13.87 52.27
C LYS A 202 0.89 14.24 53.49
N GLU A 203 -0.04 13.36 53.87
CA GLU A 203 -0.77 13.49 55.13
C GLU A 203 0.25 13.63 56.26
N GLY A 204 0.32 14.85 56.78
CA GLY A 204 1.08 15.20 57.96
C GLY A 204 0.55 14.44 59.16
N GLY A 205 1.47 13.90 59.95
CA GLY A 205 1.18 13.01 61.05
C GLY A 205 0.26 13.61 62.11
N ARG A 206 -0.55 12.73 62.71
CA ARG A 206 -1.07 12.87 64.06
C ARG A 206 -1.57 11.50 64.54
N GLY A 207 -0.96 10.99 65.61
CA GLY A 207 -1.42 9.75 66.25
C GLY A 207 -0.36 9.12 67.13
N GLY A 208 0.12 9.85 68.14
CA GLY A 208 0.92 9.26 69.20
C GLY A 208 0.05 8.46 70.18
N GLY A 209 0.55 7.27 70.56
CA GLY A 209 0.36 6.65 71.88
C GLY A 209 -0.93 5.86 72.14
N MET A 210 -0.84 4.54 72.26
CA MET A 210 -0.70 3.79 73.53
C MET A 210 -1.12 2.30 73.38
N ASN A 211 -0.18 1.43 73.77
CA ASN A 211 -0.27 0.09 74.37
C ASN A 211 -1.57 -0.72 74.31
N PHE A 212 -1.51 -1.98 73.86
CA PHE A 212 -1.26 -3.19 74.68
C PHE A 212 -0.68 -4.30 73.80
#